data_AF-A0A849QTE2-F1
#
_entry.id   AF-A0A849QTE2-F1
#
_cell.length_a   1.000
_cell.length_b   1.000
_cell.length_c   1.000
_cell.angle_alpha   90.00
_cell.angle_beta   90.00
_cell.angle_gamma   90.00
#
_symmetry.space_group_name_H-M   'P 1'
#
loop_
_entity.id
_entity.type
_entity.pdbx_description
1 polymer ?
#
loop_
_entity_poly.entity_id
_entity_poly.type
_entity_poly.pdbx_seq_one_letter_code
_entity_poly.pdbx_strand_id
1 'polypeptide(L)'
;MIYVCTVCNVYTFDEQKGDLGTNLPPYTSVKDIPSIWRCPVCGATKDSLKLINNDSEITKTGSTDTFTLVTARNYAREKLAGVCGVYKVCDGNPDRLCMGQKYGNPIGMGGIGKGLGFTANIDALDRIKLKTRLISTHADPDLTTSIYGQTISLPVMASSLSGVKASMGGSISESEFAFNVLKGSIDASTIGWIGNTADEGQELAGIDAIKKAGIGIPIFKPQKNERLLQLMTMAQEAGAIAVGVDLDGLGSINWEKKGKPLFRKSIFDLKELVNSTELPFIAKGIMSVEDALDALDSGVNGIDVSNHGGRVLDSTRGVAEVLPDITKAVKGKITITAGGGVRTGFDVMKMLALGADAVLIGRDIIRAALGGGPQGVRLHFEYLKSDLRRGMIMTSCNSIDDIDERIFDVPSI
;
A
#
# COMPACT_ATOMS: atom_id res chain seq x y z
N MET A 1 -1.81 -5.18 36.67
CA MET A 1 -1.97 -3.81 36.11
C MET A 1 -1.48 -3.80 34.66
N ILE A 2 -1.89 -2.82 33.83
CA ILE A 2 -1.45 -2.74 32.42
C ILE A 2 -0.54 -1.53 32.24
N TYR A 3 0.59 -1.75 31.60
CA TYR A 3 1.59 -0.73 31.30
C TYR A 3 1.79 -0.60 29.80
N VAL A 4 2.13 0.60 29.34
CA VAL A 4 2.56 0.86 27.96
C VAL A 4 4.00 1.36 27.95
N CYS A 5 4.80 0.88 27.00
CA CYS A 5 6.10 1.46 26.73
C CYS A 5 5.93 2.83 26.08
N THR A 6 6.31 3.92 26.76
CA THR A 6 6.13 5.30 26.29
C THR A 6 7.03 5.68 25.12
N VAL A 7 8.11 4.94 24.89
CA VAL A 7 9.03 5.18 23.76
C VAL A 7 8.40 4.76 22.43
N CYS A 8 7.84 3.55 22.38
CA CYS A 8 7.20 3.07 21.15
C CYS A 8 5.69 3.32 21.11
N ASN A 9 5.04 3.49 22.26
CA ASN A 9 3.58 3.50 22.42
C ASN A 9 2.90 2.28 21.78
N VAL A 10 3.60 1.15 21.78
CA VAL A 10 3.23 -0.05 21.03
C VAL A 10 3.24 -1.29 21.90
N TYR A 11 4.30 -1.51 22.69
CA TYR A 11 4.34 -2.65 23.62
C TYR A 11 3.50 -2.37 24.86
N THR A 12 2.57 -3.27 25.17
CA THR A 12 1.81 -3.27 26.41
C THR A 12 2.16 -4.49 27.24
N PHE A 13 2.38 -4.30 28.53
CA PHE A 13 2.65 -5.37 29.49
C PHE A 13 1.50 -5.47 30.49
N ASP A 14 0.86 -6.64 30.53
CA ASP A 14 -0.17 -6.96 31.52
C ASP A 14 0.45 -7.87 32.57
N GLU A 15 0.58 -7.37 33.79
CA GLU A 15 1.19 -8.12 34.89
C GLU A 15 0.47 -9.45 35.16
N GLN A 16 -0.85 -9.55 34.96
CA GLN A 16 -1.57 -10.80 35.22
C GLN A 16 -1.25 -11.87 34.18
N LYS A 17 -1.06 -11.47 32.92
CA LYS A 17 -0.78 -12.39 31.82
C LYS A 17 0.71 -12.68 31.65
N GLY A 18 1.56 -11.76 32.09
CA GLY A 18 2.98 -11.78 31.77
C GLY A 18 3.21 -11.57 30.27
N ASP A 19 4.41 -11.91 29.84
CA ASP A 19 4.84 -11.97 28.44
C ASP A 19 5.89 -13.07 28.28
N LEU A 20 5.41 -14.28 27.97
CA LEU A 20 6.26 -15.47 27.79
C LEU A 20 7.25 -15.29 26.64
N GLY A 21 6.95 -14.43 25.65
CA GLY A 21 7.86 -14.11 24.55
C GLY A 21 9.10 -13.33 24.99
N THR A 22 9.06 -12.70 26.17
CA THR A 22 10.19 -12.00 26.77
C THR A 22 10.65 -12.60 28.10
N ASN A 23 10.28 -13.87 28.36
CA ASN A 23 10.55 -14.60 29.61
C ASN A 23 9.98 -13.91 30.86
N LEU A 24 8.85 -13.20 30.72
CA LEU A 24 8.10 -12.65 31.85
C LEU A 24 6.90 -13.57 32.14
N PRO A 25 6.92 -14.38 33.21
CA PRO A 25 5.78 -15.25 33.52
C PRO A 25 4.54 -14.44 33.93
N PRO A 26 3.34 -15.05 33.87
CA PRO A 26 2.13 -14.50 34.47
C PRO A 26 2.37 -14.05 35.93
N TYR A 27 1.68 -13.00 36.34
CA TYR A 27 1.78 -12.37 37.67
C TYR A 27 3.12 -11.69 37.98
N THR A 28 3.93 -11.37 36.96
CA THR A 28 5.15 -10.57 37.13
C THR A 28 4.82 -9.09 37.25
N SER A 29 5.19 -8.41 38.34
CA SER A 29 5.05 -6.95 38.43
C SER A 29 6.11 -6.23 37.60
N VAL A 30 5.82 -5.03 37.08
CA VAL A 30 6.81 -4.20 36.37
C VAL A 30 8.05 -3.90 37.22
N LYS A 31 7.91 -3.83 38.55
CA LYS A 31 9.04 -3.67 39.46
C LYS A 31 10.00 -4.85 39.40
N ASP A 32 9.46 -6.06 39.23
CA ASP A 32 10.16 -7.34 39.25
C ASP A 32 10.73 -7.74 37.89
N ILE A 33 10.39 -7.01 36.82
CA ILE A 33 11.04 -7.18 35.52
C ILE A 33 12.56 -6.96 35.66
N PRO A 34 13.42 -7.85 35.15
CA PRO A 34 14.87 -7.69 35.23
C PRO A 34 15.35 -6.37 34.60
N SER A 35 16.38 -5.72 35.18
CA SER A 35 16.97 -4.49 34.60
C SER A 35 17.58 -4.70 33.21
N ILE A 36 17.97 -5.95 32.90
CA ILE A 36 18.45 -6.36 31.58
C ILE A 36 17.34 -6.50 30.55
N TRP A 37 16.07 -6.56 30.96
CA TRP A 37 14.95 -6.66 30.04
C TRP A 37 14.90 -5.43 29.14
N ARG A 38 14.45 -5.66 27.91
CA ARG A 38 14.29 -4.63 26.88
C ARG A 38 12.92 -4.83 26.24
N CYS A 39 12.23 -3.74 25.97
CA CYS A 39 10.98 -3.75 25.24
C CYS A 39 11.16 -4.52 23.93
N PRO A 40 10.36 -5.57 23.65
CA PRO A 40 10.56 -6.42 22.48
C PRO A 40 10.28 -5.68 21.16
N VAL A 41 9.66 -4.50 21.24
CA VAL A 41 9.32 -3.68 20.08
C VAL A 41 10.40 -2.66 19.74
N CYS A 42 10.96 -1.96 20.74
CA CYS A 42 11.86 -0.82 20.50
C CYS A 42 13.18 -0.85 21.28
N GLY A 43 13.39 -1.86 22.11
CA GLY A 43 14.62 -1.96 22.91
C GLY A 43 14.70 -0.99 24.10
N ALA A 44 13.64 -0.24 24.43
CA ALA A 44 13.62 0.61 25.61
C ALA A 44 13.72 -0.21 26.92
N THR A 45 14.26 0.38 27.98
CA THR A 45 14.33 -0.28 29.30
C THR A 45 12.95 -0.36 29.97
N LYS A 46 12.83 -1.16 31.03
CA LYS A 46 11.60 -1.27 31.83
C LYS A 46 11.11 0.07 32.40
N ASP A 47 11.99 1.06 32.56
CA ASP A 47 11.63 2.40 33.08
C ASP A 47 10.71 3.17 32.13
N SER A 48 10.69 2.77 30.87
CA SER A 48 9.78 3.30 29.85
C SER A 48 8.37 2.72 29.94
N LEU A 49 8.12 1.72 30.79
CA LEU A 49 6.78 1.21 31.06
C LEU A 49 6.05 2.15 32.02
N LYS A 50 4.98 2.78 31.55
CA LYS A 50 4.11 3.61 32.38
C LYS A 50 2.75 2.96 32.55
N LEU A 51 2.28 2.98 33.80
CA LEU A 51 0.97 2.48 34.17
C LEU A 51 -0.10 3.25 33.40
N ILE A 52 -1.01 2.52 32.77
CA ILE A 52 -2.19 3.11 32.17
C ILE A 52 -3.24 3.22 33.29
N ASN A 53 -3.41 4.43 33.83
CA ASN A 53 -4.52 4.71 34.76
C ASN A 53 -5.81 4.77 33.93
N ASN A 54 -6.79 3.93 34.27
CA ASN A 54 -8.09 3.85 33.60
C ASN A 54 -9.01 5.04 33.94
N ASP A 55 -8.53 6.28 33.81
CA ASP A 55 -9.34 7.51 33.87
C ASP A 55 -9.19 8.36 32.60
N SER A 56 -8.92 7.70 31.46
CA SER A 56 -9.17 8.31 30.14
C SER A 56 -9.80 7.26 29.23
N GLU A 57 -11.12 7.39 29.08
CA GLU A 57 -11.97 6.87 28.00
C GLU A 57 -11.45 5.66 27.23
N ILE A 58 -11.49 4.50 27.88
CA ILE A 58 -12.03 3.32 27.21
C ILE A 58 -13.47 3.26 27.69
N THR A 59 -14.38 3.89 26.95
CA THR A 59 -15.80 3.60 27.07
C THR A 59 -15.98 2.10 26.80
N LYS A 60 -15.98 1.31 27.88
CA LYS A 60 -16.68 0.02 27.91
C LYS A 60 -18.17 0.35 27.85
N THR A 61 -18.66 0.67 26.66
CA THR A 61 -20.06 0.42 26.35
C THR A 61 -20.22 -1.09 26.36
N GLY A 62 -21.19 -1.60 27.11
CA GLY A 62 -21.69 -2.95 26.85
C GLY A 62 -22.14 -2.99 25.40
N SER A 63 -21.37 -3.63 24.53
CA SER A 63 -21.70 -3.81 23.12
C SER A 63 -20.92 -5.02 22.62
N THR A 64 -21.61 -5.91 21.92
CA THR A 64 -21.03 -6.94 21.06
C THR A 64 -19.68 -6.49 20.46
N ASP A 65 -18.59 -7.21 20.74
CA ASP A 65 -17.23 -6.90 20.25
C ASP A 65 -17.24 -6.60 18.75
N THR A 66 -17.20 -5.32 18.38
CA THR A 66 -17.31 -4.90 16.98
C THR A 66 -15.89 -4.76 16.41
N PHE A 67 -15.52 -5.60 15.46
CA PHE A 67 -14.20 -5.58 14.82
C PHE A 67 -13.93 -4.23 14.11
N THR A 68 -12.82 -3.55 14.44
CA THR A 68 -12.46 -2.22 13.91
C THR A 68 -11.14 -2.22 13.14
N LEU A 69 -10.84 -1.13 12.42
CA LEU A 69 -9.53 -0.95 11.79
C LEU A 69 -8.38 -0.90 12.81
N VAL A 70 -8.64 -0.42 14.04
CA VAL A 70 -7.66 -0.45 15.14
C VAL A 70 -7.37 -1.89 15.54
N THR A 71 -8.41 -2.72 15.68
CA THR A 71 -8.29 -4.16 15.94
C THR A 71 -7.47 -4.84 14.86
N ALA A 72 -7.80 -4.60 13.58
CA ALA A 72 -7.04 -5.13 12.45
C ALA A 72 -5.56 -4.73 12.52
N ARG A 73 -5.26 -3.45 12.79
CA ARG A 73 -3.86 -2.97 12.91
C ARG A 73 -3.11 -3.59 14.10
N ASN A 74 -3.79 -3.90 15.19
CA ASN A 74 -3.18 -4.59 16.33
C ASN A 74 -2.80 -6.04 15.97
N TYR A 75 -3.71 -6.79 15.34
CA TYR A 75 -3.39 -8.14 14.85
C TYR A 75 -2.31 -8.13 13.77
N ALA A 76 -2.32 -7.12 12.89
CA ALA A 76 -1.27 -6.95 11.89
C ALA A 76 0.11 -6.80 12.53
N ARG A 77 0.18 -6.13 13.68
CA ARG A 77 1.42 -5.89 14.41
C ARG A 77 2.02 -7.17 14.97
N GLU A 78 1.20 -8.07 15.48
CA GLU A 78 1.63 -9.40 15.92
C GLU A 78 2.18 -10.21 14.74
N LYS A 79 1.44 -10.23 13.62
CA LYS A 79 1.81 -10.98 12.42
C LYS A 79 3.04 -10.41 11.68
N LEU A 80 3.27 -9.11 11.79
CA LEU A 80 4.40 -8.40 11.15
C LEU A 80 5.57 -8.14 12.11
N ALA A 81 5.59 -8.76 13.28
CA ALA A 81 6.65 -8.56 14.26
C ALA A 81 8.04 -8.82 13.64
N GLY A 82 8.99 -7.92 13.89
CA GLY A 82 10.33 -7.96 13.30
C GLY A 82 10.43 -7.50 11.84
N VAL A 83 9.30 -7.27 11.16
CA VAL A 83 9.22 -6.91 9.73
C VAL A 83 8.65 -5.50 9.53
N CYS A 84 7.61 -5.15 10.29
CA CYS A 84 7.01 -3.82 10.30
C CYS A 84 6.43 -3.50 11.67
N GLY A 85 6.72 -2.30 12.19
CA GLY A 85 6.18 -1.87 13.48
C GLY A 85 4.69 -1.49 13.48
N VAL A 86 4.04 -1.44 12.31
CA VAL A 86 2.65 -0.98 12.14
C VAL A 86 2.43 0.35 12.89
N TYR A 87 3.36 1.28 12.65
CA TYR A 87 3.37 2.61 13.26
C TYR A 87 2.09 3.36 12.94
N LYS A 88 1.63 4.20 13.88
CA LYS A 88 0.45 5.07 13.71
C LYS A 88 0.55 5.87 12.42
N VAL A 89 1.72 6.46 12.16
CA VAL A 89 2.07 7.14 10.91
C VAL A 89 3.18 6.36 10.22
N CYS A 90 3.00 6.09 8.93
CA CYS A 90 3.98 5.40 8.10
C CYS A 90 4.72 6.42 7.24
N ASP A 91 5.68 7.07 7.90
CA ASP A 91 6.39 8.31 7.53
C ASP A 91 7.72 8.08 6.81
N GLY A 92 8.16 6.83 6.63
CA GLY A 92 9.47 6.57 6.04
C GLY A 92 10.64 7.09 6.91
N ASN A 93 10.41 7.28 8.21
CA ASN A 93 11.46 7.75 9.12
C ASN A 93 12.58 6.69 9.25
N PRO A 94 13.86 7.06 9.02
CA PRO A 94 14.99 6.13 9.03
C PRO A 94 15.24 5.44 10.38
N ASP A 95 14.71 5.95 11.49
CA ASP A 95 14.83 5.35 12.82
C ASP A 95 13.76 4.28 13.10
N ARG A 96 12.84 4.05 12.15
CA ARG A 96 11.80 3.02 12.28
C ARG A 96 12.39 1.62 12.05
N LEU A 97 11.88 0.60 12.74
CA LEU A 97 12.28 -0.80 12.60
C LEU A 97 12.31 -1.29 11.14
N CYS A 98 11.30 -0.90 10.35
CA CYS A 98 11.21 -1.27 8.95
C CYS A 98 12.17 -0.48 8.06
N MET A 99 12.65 0.67 8.50
CA MET A 99 13.62 1.50 7.80
C MET A 99 15.01 1.15 8.32
N GLY A 100 15.66 0.18 7.70
CA GLY A 100 16.96 -0.26 8.17
C GLY A 100 17.71 -1.03 7.12
N GLN A 101 18.81 -0.47 6.63
CA GLN A 101 19.91 -1.28 6.14
C GLN A 101 20.72 -1.78 7.32
N LYS A 102 20.53 -3.05 7.69
CA LYS A 102 21.67 -3.82 8.22
C LYS A 102 22.43 -4.36 7.02
N TYR A 103 23.38 -3.57 6.51
CA TYR A 103 24.42 -3.99 5.56
C TYR A 103 24.01 -5.12 4.57
N GLY A 104 23.09 -4.83 3.64
CA GLY A 104 22.79 -5.73 2.52
C GLY A 104 21.51 -6.57 2.59
N ASN A 105 20.65 -6.41 3.62
CA ASN A 105 19.32 -7.04 3.64
C ASN A 105 18.23 -6.03 4.05
N PRO A 106 17.36 -5.56 3.15
CA PRO A 106 16.19 -4.79 3.57
C PRO A 106 15.32 -5.67 4.48
N ILE A 107 15.06 -5.19 5.70
CA ILE A 107 14.13 -5.86 6.60
C ILE A 107 12.71 -5.55 6.12
N GLY A 108 12.03 -6.54 5.56
CA GLY A 108 10.58 -6.49 5.34
C GLY A 108 10.12 -5.47 4.32
N MET A 109 9.22 -4.57 4.76
CA MET A 109 8.49 -3.62 3.90
C MET A 109 9.16 -2.24 3.76
N GLY A 110 10.38 -2.06 4.29
CA GLY A 110 11.16 -0.81 4.23
C GLY A 110 11.51 -0.30 2.84
N GLY A 111 12.12 0.89 2.77
CA GLY A 111 12.78 1.36 1.55
C GLY A 111 14.10 0.61 1.30
N ILE A 112 14.51 0.52 0.03
CA ILE A 112 15.83 -0.01 -0.35
C ILE A 112 16.91 1.07 -0.16
N GLY A 113 18.18 0.65 -0.08
CA GLY A 113 19.27 1.61 0.07
C GLY A 113 19.19 2.35 1.40
N LYS A 114 19.43 3.65 1.38
CA LYS A 114 19.23 4.58 2.49
C LYS A 114 17.74 4.87 2.76
N GLY A 115 16.83 4.33 1.95
CA GLY A 115 15.39 4.52 2.08
C GLY A 115 14.89 5.87 1.57
N LEU A 116 15.72 6.61 0.82
CA LEU A 116 15.44 7.96 0.37
C LEU A 116 14.25 8.00 -0.60
N GLY A 117 14.11 7.00 -1.48
CA GLY A 117 12.94 6.93 -2.37
C GLY A 117 11.62 6.73 -1.61
N PHE A 118 11.64 6.07 -0.44
CA PHE A 118 10.46 5.98 0.40
C PHE A 118 10.21 7.33 1.09
N THR A 119 11.21 7.94 1.72
CA THR A 119 11.06 9.26 2.36
C THR A 119 10.59 10.32 1.35
N ALA A 120 11.15 10.36 0.14
CA ALA A 120 10.77 11.29 -0.91
C ALA A 120 9.29 11.19 -1.30
N ASN A 121 8.69 9.99 -1.29
CA ASN A 121 7.25 9.84 -1.52
C ASN A 121 6.40 10.55 -0.47
N ILE A 122 6.83 10.53 0.79
CA ILE A 122 6.13 11.20 1.90
C ILE A 122 6.33 12.70 1.77
N ASP A 123 7.58 13.14 1.64
CA ASP A 123 7.92 14.56 1.59
C ASP A 123 7.25 15.27 0.40
N ALA A 124 7.14 14.59 -0.75
CA ALA A 124 6.48 15.14 -1.94
C ALA A 124 5.00 15.46 -1.69
N LEU A 125 4.26 14.57 -1.03
CA LEU A 125 2.86 14.81 -0.67
C LEU A 125 2.73 15.85 0.44
N ASP A 126 3.65 15.85 1.41
CA ASP A 126 3.63 16.78 2.55
C ASP A 126 3.91 18.22 2.13
N ARG A 127 4.69 18.43 1.08
CA ARG A 127 4.92 19.76 0.48
C ARG A 127 3.65 20.36 -0.12
N ILE A 128 2.70 19.55 -0.58
CA ILE A 128 1.46 20.02 -1.19
C ILE A 128 0.45 20.36 -0.09
N LYS A 129 -0.02 21.61 -0.09
CA LYS A 129 -1.04 22.11 0.84
C LYS A 129 -2.38 22.23 0.12
N LEU A 130 -3.45 21.89 0.83
CA LEU A 130 -4.82 22.01 0.32
C LEU A 130 -5.40 23.37 0.74
N LYS A 131 -6.00 24.07 -0.21
CA LYS A 131 -6.71 25.33 -0.02
C LYS A 131 -8.19 25.04 0.21
N THR A 132 -8.71 25.53 1.34
CA THR A 132 -10.14 25.38 1.64
C THR A 132 -10.98 26.31 0.75
N ARG A 133 -12.20 25.86 0.45
CA ARG A 133 -13.23 26.65 -0.20
C ARG A 133 -14.58 26.26 0.38
N LEU A 134 -15.13 27.15 1.20
CA LEU A 134 -16.30 26.85 2.05
C LEU A 134 -17.58 27.60 1.62
N ILE A 135 -17.47 28.63 0.77
CA ILE A 135 -18.61 29.41 0.28
C ILE A 135 -19.00 28.87 -1.09
N SER A 136 -19.96 27.95 -1.10
CA SER A 136 -20.53 27.31 -2.28
C SER A 136 -21.90 26.71 -1.92
N THR A 137 -22.65 26.28 -2.93
CA THR A 137 -23.89 25.52 -2.70
C THR A 137 -23.54 24.15 -2.11
N HIS A 138 -24.24 23.76 -1.05
CA HIS A 138 -24.05 22.44 -0.44
C HIS A 138 -24.40 21.31 -1.42
N ALA A 139 -23.55 20.29 -1.48
CA ALA A 139 -23.82 19.00 -2.09
C ALA A 139 -23.15 17.88 -1.29
N ASP A 140 -23.67 16.66 -1.41
CA ASP A 140 -22.96 15.46 -1.00
C ASP A 140 -22.05 15.01 -2.15
N PRO A 141 -20.72 14.98 -1.98
CA PRO A 141 -19.83 14.69 -3.10
C PRO A 141 -20.00 13.27 -3.64
N ASP A 142 -19.99 13.16 -4.96
CA ASP A 142 -19.92 11.88 -5.67
C ASP A 142 -18.46 11.44 -5.83
N LEU A 143 -18.13 10.31 -5.21
CA LEU A 143 -16.79 9.71 -5.24
C LEU A 143 -16.67 8.63 -6.33
N THR A 144 -17.74 8.35 -7.09
CA THR A 144 -17.73 7.28 -8.07
C THR A 144 -16.87 7.65 -9.28
N THR A 145 -16.21 6.65 -9.84
CA THR A 145 -15.48 6.76 -11.12
C THR A 145 -15.47 5.42 -11.85
N SER A 146 -14.97 5.38 -13.08
CA SER A 146 -14.84 4.19 -13.88
C SER A 146 -13.38 3.92 -14.25
N ILE A 147 -12.88 2.75 -13.89
CA ILE A 147 -11.52 2.30 -14.22
C ILE A 147 -11.60 0.95 -14.93
N TYR A 148 -11.02 0.87 -16.13
CA TYR A 148 -11.00 -0.35 -16.96
C TYR A 148 -12.39 -0.98 -17.15
N GLY A 149 -13.41 -0.15 -17.34
CA GLY A 149 -14.79 -0.56 -17.53
C GLY A 149 -15.54 -0.97 -16.26
N GLN A 150 -14.93 -0.82 -15.07
CA GLN A 150 -15.57 -1.08 -13.79
C GLN A 150 -15.89 0.21 -13.06
N THR A 151 -17.14 0.36 -12.63
CA THR A 151 -17.53 1.44 -11.71
C THR A 151 -17.05 1.12 -10.29
N ILE A 152 -16.28 2.03 -9.70
CA ILE A 152 -15.78 1.92 -8.33
C ILE A 152 -16.35 3.07 -7.48
N SER A 153 -16.59 2.82 -6.20
CA SER A 153 -17.22 3.79 -5.29
C SER A 153 -16.26 4.79 -4.63
N LEU A 154 -14.98 4.66 -4.97
CA LEU A 154 -13.84 5.39 -4.45
C LEU A 154 -12.73 5.28 -5.50
N PRO A 155 -12.07 6.37 -5.96
CA PRO A 155 -10.96 6.33 -6.92
C PRO A 155 -9.64 5.84 -6.28
N VAL A 156 -9.73 4.77 -5.48
CA VAL A 156 -8.61 4.17 -4.76
C VAL A 156 -8.70 2.65 -4.86
N MET A 157 -7.62 2.02 -5.28
CA MET A 157 -7.50 0.57 -5.43
C MET A 157 -6.33 0.04 -4.60
N ALA A 158 -6.31 -1.27 -4.33
CA ALA A 158 -5.12 -1.89 -3.75
C ALA A 158 -4.04 -1.98 -4.84
N SER A 159 -2.79 -1.66 -4.50
CA SER A 159 -1.64 -1.83 -5.41
C SER A 159 -1.30 -3.31 -5.62
N SER A 160 -0.46 -3.62 -6.59
CA SER A 160 0.00 -4.99 -6.86
C SER A 160 0.96 -5.46 -5.76
N LEU A 161 0.44 -6.26 -4.83
CA LEU A 161 1.17 -6.72 -3.64
C LEU A 161 1.51 -8.21 -3.75
N SER A 162 2.72 -8.60 -3.32
CA SER A 162 3.17 -10.00 -3.26
C SER A 162 4.40 -10.16 -2.37
N GLY A 163 4.86 -11.40 -2.21
CA GLY A 163 6.06 -11.75 -1.47
C GLY A 163 5.81 -11.79 0.03
N VAL A 164 4.77 -12.50 0.47
CA VAL A 164 4.39 -12.61 1.89
C VAL A 164 5.55 -13.17 2.71
N LYS A 165 6.19 -14.24 2.24
CA LYS A 165 7.36 -14.83 2.91
C LYS A 165 8.57 -13.89 2.89
N ALA A 166 8.86 -13.31 1.73
CA ALA A 166 10.08 -12.50 1.53
C ALA A 166 10.03 -11.11 2.18
N SER A 167 8.84 -10.49 2.23
CA SER A 167 8.68 -9.07 2.61
C SER A 167 7.74 -8.85 3.79
N MET A 168 6.88 -9.82 4.13
CA MET A 168 5.80 -9.66 5.14
C MET A 168 5.91 -10.66 6.29
N GLY A 169 7.03 -11.39 6.41
CA GLY A 169 7.28 -12.30 7.53
C GLY A 169 6.64 -13.68 7.42
N GLY A 170 5.84 -13.96 6.39
CA GLY A 170 5.33 -15.31 6.13
C GLY A 170 4.24 -15.80 7.11
N SER A 171 3.53 -14.89 7.80
CA SER A 171 2.52 -15.26 8.81
C SER A 171 1.27 -15.96 8.24
N ILE A 172 1.03 -15.80 6.94
CA ILE A 172 -0.06 -16.42 6.17
C ILE A 172 0.47 -16.87 4.81
N SER A 173 -0.30 -17.66 4.05
CA SER A 173 0.08 -18.06 2.69
C SER A 173 -0.04 -16.92 1.68
N GLU A 174 0.67 -17.03 0.55
CA GLU A 174 0.56 -16.07 -0.56
C GLU A 174 -0.87 -16.03 -1.12
N SER A 175 -1.52 -17.19 -1.27
CA SER A 175 -2.89 -17.29 -1.77
C SER A 175 -3.92 -16.70 -0.81
N GLU A 176 -3.77 -16.93 0.51
CA GLU A 176 -4.64 -16.33 1.52
C GLU A 176 -4.51 -14.81 1.53
N PHE A 177 -3.28 -14.30 1.48
CA PHE A 177 -3.02 -12.87 1.38
C PHE A 177 -3.67 -12.27 0.14
N ALA A 178 -3.44 -12.87 -1.04
CA ALA A 178 -4.01 -12.40 -2.29
C ALA A 178 -5.54 -12.39 -2.23
N PHE A 179 -6.16 -13.46 -1.72
CA PHE A 179 -7.60 -13.52 -1.53
C PHE A 179 -8.11 -12.42 -0.59
N ASN A 180 -7.43 -12.17 0.53
CA ASN A 180 -7.81 -11.13 1.48
C ASN A 180 -7.82 -9.73 0.86
N VAL A 181 -6.81 -9.42 0.04
CA VAL A 181 -6.71 -8.15 -0.69
C VAL A 181 -7.84 -8.02 -1.70
N LEU A 182 -8.03 -9.02 -2.56
CA LEU A 182 -9.04 -8.99 -3.62
C LEU A 182 -10.45 -8.92 -3.04
N LYS A 183 -10.80 -9.83 -2.13
CA LYS A 183 -12.14 -9.89 -1.53
C LYS A 183 -12.44 -8.62 -0.73
N GLY A 184 -11.49 -8.11 0.04
CA GLY A 184 -11.69 -6.88 0.80
C GLY A 184 -11.84 -5.63 -0.06
N SER A 185 -11.18 -5.59 -1.23
CA SER A 185 -11.37 -4.52 -2.22
C SER A 185 -12.76 -4.58 -2.84
N ILE A 186 -13.23 -5.78 -3.22
CA ILE A 186 -14.58 -6.01 -3.74
C ILE A 186 -15.63 -5.60 -2.70
N ASP A 187 -15.46 -5.97 -1.43
CA ASP A 187 -16.41 -5.62 -0.37
C ASP A 187 -16.42 -4.11 -0.07
N ALA A 188 -15.40 -3.37 -0.49
CA ALA A 188 -15.35 -1.91 -0.47
C ALA A 188 -15.83 -1.26 -1.79
N SER A 189 -16.37 -2.06 -2.71
CA SER A 189 -16.78 -1.62 -4.06
C SER A 189 -15.63 -0.91 -4.81
N THR A 190 -14.44 -1.51 -4.76
CA THR A 190 -13.26 -1.12 -5.55
C THR A 190 -12.51 -2.36 -6.06
N ILE A 191 -11.39 -2.17 -6.74
CA ILE A 191 -10.61 -3.23 -7.37
C ILE A 191 -9.34 -3.53 -6.57
N GLY A 192 -9.01 -4.81 -6.44
CA GLY A 192 -7.74 -5.27 -5.89
C GLY A 192 -6.75 -5.65 -6.99
N TRP A 193 -5.52 -5.16 -6.88
CA TRP A 193 -4.41 -5.62 -7.72
C TRP A 193 -3.57 -6.65 -6.96
N ILE A 194 -2.91 -7.55 -7.67
CA ILE A 194 -2.02 -8.55 -7.06
C ILE A 194 -0.74 -8.74 -7.87
N GLY A 195 0.39 -8.89 -7.17
CA GLY A 195 1.65 -9.26 -7.80
C GLY A 195 1.86 -10.77 -7.83
N ASN A 196 2.86 -11.25 -8.58
CA ASN A 196 3.38 -12.60 -8.43
C ASN A 196 4.68 -12.61 -7.59
N THR A 197 5.01 -13.77 -7.02
CA THR A 197 6.21 -13.96 -6.19
C THR A 197 7.20 -14.93 -6.84
N ALA A 198 8.48 -14.77 -6.49
CA ALA A 198 9.54 -15.71 -6.84
C ALA A 198 9.53 -16.97 -5.96
N ASP A 199 8.76 -17.00 -4.85
CA ASP A 199 8.65 -18.19 -3.99
C ASP A 199 8.25 -19.44 -4.80
N GLU A 200 8.93 -20.55 -4.52
CA GLU A 200 8.72 -21.82 -5.21
C GLU A 200 7.28 -22.31 -5.02
N GLY A 201 6.63 -22.71 -6.11
CA GLY A 201 5.24 -23.17 -6.12
C GLY A 201 4.17 -22.12 -5.80
N GLN A 202 4.53 -20.84 -5.65
CA GLN A 202 3.59 -19.76 -5.26
C GLN A 202 3.38 -18.70 -6.34
N GLU A 203 3.99 -18.84 -7.52
CA GLU A 203 3.87 -17.85 -8.60
C GLU A 203 2.41 -17.61 -9.03
N LEU A 204 1.61 -18.68 -9.07
CA LEU A 204 0.22 -18.64 -9.51
C LEU A 204 -0.78 -18.26 -8.40
N ALA A 205 -0.31 -18.03 -7.16
CA ALA A 205 -1.17 -17.78 -6.02
C ALA A 205 -2.14 -16.59 -6.23
N GLY A 206 -1.67 -15.54 -6.92
CA GLY A 206 -2.50 -14.39 -7.28
C GLY A 206 -3.60 -14.72 -8.30
N ILE A 207 -3.28 -15.51 -9.33
CA ILE A 207 -4.24 -15.96 -10.35
C ILE A 207 -5.30 -16.87 -9.70
N ASP A 208 -4.89 -17.81 -8.85
CA ASP A 208 -5.81 -18.67 -8.11
C ASP A 208 -6.74 -17.87 -7.19
N ALA A 209 -6.23 -16.79 -6.59
CA ALA A 209 -7.03 -15.90 -5.77
C ALA A 209 -8.04 -15.10 -6.60
N ILE A 210 -7.67 -14.62 -7.80
CA ILE A 210 -8.60 -13.97 -8.74
C ILE A 210 -9.74 -14.92 -9.09
N LYS A 211 -9.44 -16.18 -9.42
CA LYS A 211 -10.46 -17.20 -9.71
C LYS A 211 -11.45 -17.41 -8.57
N LYS A 212 -10.99 -17.30 -7.32
CA LYS A 212 -11.83 -17.42 -6.12
C LYS A 212 -12.61 -16.14 -5.80
N ALA A 213 -12.01 -14.98 -6.01
CA ALA A 213 -12.60 -13.68 -5.69
C ALA A 213 -13.58 -13.20 -6.78
N GLY A 214 -13.39 -13.65 -8.02
CA GLY A 214 -14.21 -13.33 -9.19
C GLY A 214 -13.60 -12.26 -10.09
N ILE A 215 -12.99 -11.22 -9.52
CA ILE A 215 -12.31 -10.15 -10.27
C ILE A 215 -10.98 -9.75 -9.62
N GLY A 216 -10.06 -9.24 -10.42
CA GLY A 216 -8.80 -8.65 -9.96
C GLY A 216 -7.89 -8.24 -11.12
N ILE A 217 -6.80 -7.56 -10.79
CA ILE A 217 -5.79 -7.12 -11.76
C ILE A 217 -4.42 -7.69 -11.37
N PRO A 218 -3.90 -8.72 -12.05
CA PRO A 218 -2.55 -9.19 -11.81
C PRO A 218 -1.53 -8.35 -12.56
N ILE A 219 -0.51 -7.88 -11.83
CA ILE A 219 0.67 -7.24 -12.41
C ILE A 219 1.87 -8.14 -12.19
N PHE A 220 2.45 -8.65 -13.28
CA PHE A 220 3.51 -9.62 -13.22
C PHE A 220 4.89 -8.96 -13.20
N LYS A 221 5.84 -9.55 -12.47
CA LYS A 221 7.25 -9.19 -12.57
C LYS A 221 7.75 -9.39 -14.00
N PRO A 222 8.74 -8.60 -14.47
CA PRO A 222 9.06 -8.50 -15.90
C PRO A 222 9.91 -9.71 -16.32
N GLN A 223 9.28 -10.88 -16.43
CA GLN A 223 9.88 -12.14 -16.87
C GLN A 223 10.03 -12.16 -18.40
N LYS A 224 10.53 -13.24 -18.99
CA LYS A 224 10.51 -13.39 -20.46
C LYS A 224 9.09 -13.28 -21.01
N ASN A 225 8.93 -12.69 -22.20
CA ASN A 225 7.61 -12.51 -22.81
C ASN A 225 6.84 -13.83 -22.96
N GLU A 226 7.52 -14.90 -23.38
CA GLU A 226 6.91 -16.25 -23.44
C GLU A 226 6.21 -16.66 -22.13
N ARG A 227 6.83 -16.40 -20.97
CA ARG A 227 6.22 -16.70 -19.67
C ARG A 227 5.10 -15.72 -19.32
N LEU A 228 5.27 -14.44 -19.64
CA LEU A 228 4.25 -13.42 -19.41
C LEU A 228 2.97 -13.72 -20.21
N LEU A 229 3.10 -14.11 -21.48
CA LEU A 229 1.98 -14.52 -22.33
C LEU A 229 1.18 -15.67 -21.68
N GLN A 230 1.87 -16.70 -21.18
CA GLN A 230 1.21 -17.80 -20.47
C GLN A 230 0.46 -17.32 -19.21
N LEU A 231 1.11 -16.48 -18.40
CA LEU A 231 0.51 -15.94 -17.17
C LEU A 231 -0.70 -15.05 -17.46
N MET A 232 -0.64 -14.25 -18.53
CA MET A 232 -1.75 -13.39 -18.98
C MET A 232 -2.94 -14.22 -19.45
N THR A 233 -2.72 -15.28 -20.24
CA THR A 233 -3.78 -16.20 -20.64
C THR A 233 -4.45 -16.84 -19.40
N MET A 234 -3.65 -17.36 -18.46
CA MET A 234 -4.17 -17.95 -17.22
C MET A 234 -4.94 -16.93 -16.37
N ALA A 235 -4.48 -15.68 -16.32
CA ALA A 235 -5.16 -14.61 -15.61
C ALA A 235 -6.50 -14.25 -16.25
N GLN A 236 -6.56 -14.16 -17.58
CA GLN A 236 -7.79 -13.93 -18.32
C GLN A 236 -8.82 -15.04 -18.04
N GLU A 237 -8.40 -16.30 -18.10
CA GLU A 237 -9.27 -17.46 -17.76
C GLU A 237 -9.73 -17.45 -16.30
N ALA A 238 -8.95 -16.85 -15.40
CA ALA A 238 -9.29 -16.73 -13.98
C ALA A 238 -10.29 -15.59 -13.67
N GLY A 239 -10.60 -14.71 -14.63
CA GLY A 239 -11.48 -13.56 -14.41
C GLY A 239 -10.75 -12.24 -14.18
N ALA A 240 -9.50 -12.11 -14.61
CA ALA A 240 -8.81 -10.82 -14.62
C ALA A 240 -9.53 -9.83 -15.54
N ILE A 241 -9.69 -8.59 -15.09
CA ILE A 241 -10.34 -7.51 -15.85
C ILE A 241 -9.34 -6.61 -16.59
N ALA A 242 -8.07 -6.69 -16.20
CA ALA A 242 -6.92 -6.06 -16.81
C ALA A 242 -5.69 -6.88 -16.40
N VAL A 243 -4.60 -6.77 -17.14
CA VAL A 243 -3.32 -7.46 -16.84
C VAL A 243 -2.17 -6.48 -17.03
N GLY A 244 -1.00 -6.75 -16.46
CA GLY A 244 0.12 -5.84 -16.66
C GLY A 244 1.46 -6.38 -16.26
N VAL A 245 2.47 -5.53 -16.45
CA VAL A 245 3.87 -5.82 -16.11
C VAL A 245 4.45 -4.73 -15.21
N ASP A 246 5.17 -5.18 -14.18
CA ASP A 246 5.86 -4.36 -13.20
C ASP A 246 7.29 -4.07 -13.66
N LEU A 247 7.48 -3.04 -14.49
CA LEU A 247 8.74 -2.74 -15.17
C LEU A 247 9.88 -2.44 -14.18
N ASP A 248 9.60 -1.65 -13.15
CA ASP A 248 10.57 -1.31 -12.10
C ASP A 248 10.92 -2.51 -11.19
N GLY A 249 10.14 -3.59 -11.30
CA GLY A 249 10.35 -4.85 -10.61
C GLY A 249 11.70 -5.51 -10.90
N LEU A 250 12.43 -5.04 -11.92
CA LEU A 250 13.82 -5.42 -12.22
C LEU A 250 14.76 -5.23 -11.03
N GLY A 251 14.54 -4.24 -10.18
CA GLY A 251 15.33 -4.01 -8.97
C GLY A 251 14.99 -4.93 -7.79
N SER A 252 14.21 -6.00 -8.03
CA SER A 252 13.75 -6.92 -6.99
C SER A 252 14.84 -7.87 -6.50
N ILE A 253 15.40 -7.55 -5.33
CA ILE A 253 16.38 -8.40 -4.61
C ILE A 253 15.83 -9.82 -4.35
N ASN A 254 14.53 -9.98 -4.10
CA ASN A 254 13.93 -11.29 -3.83
C ASN A 254 13.98 -12.23 -5.05
N TRP A 255 13.82 -11.69 -6.25
CA TRP A 255 13.88 -12.46 -7.48
C TRP A 255 15.32 -12.84 -7.83
N GLU A 256 16.24 -11.88 -7.67
CA GLU A 256 17.67 -12.11 -7.82
C GLU A 256 18.19 -13.22 -6.89
N LYS A 257 17.91 -13.13 -5.58
CA LYS A 257 18.35 -14.12 -4.58
C LYS A 257 17.85 -15.54 -4.85
N LYS A 258 16.75 -15.68 -5.59
CA LYS A 258 16.16 -16.98 -5.96
C LYS A 258 16.61 -17.45 -7.35
N GLY A 259 17.55 -16.73 -7.98
CA GLY A 259 18.06 -17.07 -9.31
C GLY A 259 17.00 -17.00 -10.41
N LYS A 260 15.92 -16.22 -10.21
CA LYS A 260 14.85 -16.05 -11.21
C LYS A 260 15.11 -14.76 -12.00
N PRO A 261 15.61 -14.83 -13.25
CA PRO A 261 15.99 -13.65 -14.00
C PRO A 261 14.78 -12.81 -14.40
N LEU A 262 14.99 -11.50 -14.43
CA LEU A 262 14.04 -10.50 -14.90
C LEU A 262 14.65 -9.71 -16.07
N PHE A 263 13.81 -9.15 -16.92
CA PHE A 263 14.19 -8.64 -18.24
C PHE A 263 13.58 -7.25 -18.46
N ARG A 264 14.42 -6.29 -18.89
CA ARG A 264 13.91 -5.01 -19.41
C ARG A 264 12.95 -5.26 -20.56
N LYS A 265 11.95 -4.39 -20.69
CA LYS A 265 10.99 -4.42 -21.79
C LYS A 265 11.29 -3.29 -22.74
N SER A 266 11.56 -3.63 -23.99
CA SER A 266 11.55 -2.68 -25.08
C SER A 266 10.11 -2.33 -25.48
N ILE A 267 9.94 -1.29 -26.28
CA ILE A 267 8.67 -0.94 -26.90
C ILE A 267 8.09 -2.15 -27.68
N PHE A 268 8.93 -2.93 -28.35
CA PHE A 268 8.51 -4.12 -29.10
C PHE A 268 8.05 -5.26 -28.19
N ASP A 269 8.74 -5.49 -27.08
CA ASP A 269 8.32 -6.48 -26.08
C ASP A 269 6.95 -6.11 -25.50
N LEU A 270 6.71 -4.82 -25.21
CA LEU A 270 5.41 -4.36 -24.73
C LEU A 270 4.33 -4.47 -25.79
N LYS A 271 4.61 -4.12 -27.06
CA LYS A 271 3.66 -4.28 -28.17
C LYS A 271 3.23 -5.73 -28.36
N GLU A 272 4.16 -6.68 -28.24
CA GLU A 272 3.85 -8.11 -28.31
C GLU A 272 2.85 -8.50 -27.22
N LEU A 273 3.08 -8.08 -25.97
CA LEU A 273 2.19 -8.39 -24.85
C LEU A 273 0.82 -7.71 -25.02
N VAL A 274 0.79 -6.43 -25.38
CA VAL A 274 -0.45 -5.68 -25.64
C VAL A 274 -1.28 -6.37 -26.72
N ASN A 275 -0.68 -6.73 -27.86
CA ASN A 275 -1.38 -7.36 -28.99
C ASN A 275 -1.82 -8.83 -28.72
N SER A 276 -1.42 -9.42 -27.59
CA SER A 276 -1.74 -10.80 -27.24
C SER A 276 -3.05 -10.96 -26.46
N THR A 277 -3.67 -9.86 -26.04
CA THR A 277 -4.88 -9.88 -25.21
C THR A 277 -5.80 -8.72 -25.57
N GLU A 278 -7.11 -8.94 -25.38
CA GLU A 278 -8.12 -7.89 -25.46
C GLU A 278 -8.35 -7.19 -24.10
N LEU A 279 -7.74 -7.72 -23.03
CA LEU A 279 -7.80 -7.08 -21.72
C LEU A 279 -6.96 -5.80 -21.71
N PRO A 280 -7.38 -4.75 -20.98
CA PRO A 280 -6.53 -3.60 -20.75
C PRO A 280 -5.15 -4.00 -20.21
N PHE A 281 -4.10 -3.57 -20.91
CA PHE A 281 -2.72 -3.83 -20.52
C PHE A 281 -2.13 -2.64 -19.76
N ILE A 282 -1.46 -2.91 -18.64
CA ILE A 282 -0.92 -1.90 -17.72
C ILE A 282 0.61 -1.99 -17.63
N ALA A 283 1.30 -0.88 -17.86
CA ALA A 283 2.73 -0.74 -17.57
C ALA A 283 2.92 -0.05 -16.21
N LYS A 284 3.42 -0.79 -15.22
CA LYS A 284 3.65 -0.29 -13.87
C LYS A 284 5.12 0.06 -13.63
N GLY A 285 5.34 1.10 -12.83
CA GLY A 285 6.68 1.51 -12.38
C GLY A 285 7.24 2.70 -13.15
N ILE A 286 6.37 3.50 -13.77
CA ILE A 286 6.75 4.65 -14.58
C ILE A 286 7.10 5.82 -13.66
N MET A 287 8.29 6.40 -13.83
CA MET A 287 8.78 7.54 -13.05
C MET A 287 9.37 8.66 -13.92
N SER A 288 9.28 8.53 -15.24
CA SER A 288 9.83 9.45 -16.24
C SER A 288 8.79 9.74 -17.33
N VAL A 289 8.91 10.89 -18.00
CA VAL A 289 8.03 11.26 -19.13
C VAL A 289 8.35 10.39 -20.34
N GLU A 290 9.63 10.07 -20.51
CA GLU A 290 10.16 9.21 -21.57
C GLU A 290 9.51 7.82 -21.53
N ASP A 291 9.54 7.15 -20.37
CA ASP A 291 8.92 5.83 -20.24
C ASP A 291 7.39 5.89 -20.37
N ALA A 292 6.75 7.01 -19.99
CA ALA A 292 5.31 7.20 -20.18
C ALA A 292 4.93 7.30 -21.66
N LEU A 293 5.73 8.02 -22.46
CA LEU A 293 5.56 8.13 -23.90
C LEU A 293 5.87 6.81 -24.61
N ASP A 294 6.94 6.13 -24.22
CA ASP A 294 7.29 4.81 -24.77
C ASP A 294 6.19 3.77 -24.47
N ALA A 295 5.62 3.79 -23.25
CA ALA A 295 4.50 2.92 -22.90
C ALA A 295 3.25 3.24 -23.73
N LEU A 296 2.91 4.53 -23.91
CA LEU A 296 1.82 4.96 -24.77
C LEU A 296 2.03 4.49 -26.22
N ASP A 297 3.24 4.65 -26.77
CA ASP A 297 3.59 4.22 -28.12
C ASP A 297 3.57 2.69 -28.31
N SER A 298 3.69 1.94 -27.21
CA SER A 298 3.49 0.49 -27.16
C SER A 298 2.03 0.05 -27.19
N GLY A 299 1.08 0.99 -27.04
CA GLY A 299 -0.36 0.69 -27.07
C GLY A 299 -0.92 0.22 -25.72
N VAL A 300 -0.22 0.44 -24.60
CA VAL A 300 -0.77 0.11 -23.28
C VAL A 300 -2.05 0.90 -23.03
N ASN A 301 -2.98 0.35 -22.27
CA ASN A 301 -4.23 1.03 -21.91
C ASN A 301 -4.11 1.86 -20.64
N GLY A 302 -3.08 1.60 -19.83
CA GLY A 302 -2.79 2.39 -18.66
C GLY A 302 -1.35 2.29 -18.16
N ILE A 303 -0.97 3.26 -17.35
CA ILE A 303 0.30 3.27 -16.62
C ILE A 303 0.06 3.39 -15.12
N ASP A 304 0.96 2.83 -14.33
CA ASP A 304 1.05 3.10 -12.89
C ASP A 304 2.33 3.88 -12.58
N VAL A 305 2.15 5.15 -12.18
CA VAL A 305 3.23 6.05 -11.75
C VAL A 305 3.64 5.65 -10.33
N SER A 306 4.75 4.94 -10.24
CA SER A 306 5.20 4.31 -9.01
C SER A 306 6.71 4.09 -9.00
N ASN A 307 7.34 4.26 -7.84
CA ASN A 307 8.74 3.87 -7.59
C ASN A 307 8.83 2.61 -6.72
N HIS A 308 7.86 1.71 -6.84
CA HIS A 308 7.72 0.50 -6.03
C HIS A 308 7.62 0.76 -4.51
N GLY A 309 7.15 1.95 -4.13
CA GLY A 309 7.16 2.41 -2.73
C GLY A 309 8.57 2.61 -2.17
N GLY A 310 9.54 2.95 -3.03
CA GLY A 310 10.95 3.16 -2.70
C GLY A 310 11.73 1.87 -2.45
N ARG A 311 11.35 0.74 -3.09
CA ARG A 311 11.88 -0.61 -2.76
C ARG A 311 12.81 -1.22 -3.80
N VAL A 312 12.93 -0.63 -4.98
CA VAL A 312 13.68 -1.23 -6.11
C VAL A 312 14.84 -0.35 -6.57
N LEU A 313 14.67 0.98 -6.50
CA LEU A 313 15.72 1.96 -6.77
C LEU A 313 15.67 3.04 -5.68
N ASP A 314 16.80 3.24 -5.00
CA ASP A 314 16.93 4.29 -3.98
C ASP A 314 17.26 5.64 -4.62
N SER A 315 17.15 6.72 -3.85
CA SER A 315 17.44 8.10 -4.29
C SER A 315 16.57 8.58 -5.46
N THR A 316 15.36 8.04 -5.56
CA THR A 316 14.34 8.49 -6.53
C THR A 316 13.56 9.70 -6.01
N ARG A 317 13.00 10.49 -6.92
CA ARG A 317 11.97 11.50 -6.59
C ARG A 317 10.73 10.81 -6.01
N GLY A 318 9.93 11.56 -5.25
CA GLY A 318 8.60 11.11 -4.84
C GLY A 318 7.65 11.06 -6.04
N VAL A 319 6.71 10.12 -6.03
CA VAL A 319 5.71 9.96 -7.11
C VAL A 319 4.94 11.25 -7.38
N ALA A 320 4.52 11.96 -6.33
CA ALA A 320 3.79 13.22 -6.46
C ALA A 320 4.62 14.34 -7.14
N GLU A 321 5.95 14.24 -7.20
CA GLU A 321 6.80 15.23 -7.87
C GLU A 321 6.92 15.01 -9.38
N VAL A 322 6.76 13.77 -9.84
CA VAL A 322 6.89 13.41 -11.27
C VAL A 322 5.53 13.28 -11.95
N LEU A 323 4.48 13.05 -11.17
CA LEU A 323 3.12 12.83 -11.67
C LEU A 323 2.59 13.97 -12.56
N PRO A 324 2.78 15.28 -12.26
CA PRO A 324 2.26 16.35 -13.13
C PRO A 324 2.87 16.34 -14.55
N ASP A 325 4.18 16.13 -14.66
CA ASP A 325 4.88 16.12 -15.95
C ASP A 325 4.46 14.92 -16.80
N ILE A 326 4.32 13.74 -16.18
CA ILE A 326 3.81 12.53 -16.84
C ILE A 326 2.36 12.74 -17.28
N THR A 327 1.52 13.26 -16.39
CA THR A 327 0.11 13.55 -16.68
C THR A 327 -0.02 14.47 -17.89
N LYS A 328 0.75 15.55 -17.93
CA LYS A 328 0.75 16.49 -19.06
C LYS A 328 1.08 15.82 -20.40
N ALA A 329 1.92 14.78 -20.40
CA ALA A 329 2.32 14.07 -21.61
C ALA A 329 1.25 13.10 -22.14
N VAL A 330 0.54 12.40 -21.25
CA VAL A 330 -0.29 11.23 -21.63
C VAL A 330 -1.75 11.26 -21.19
N LYS A 331 -2.19 12.23 -20.38
CA LYS A 331 -3.58 12.30 -19.89
C LYS A 331 -4.59 12.39 -21.03
N GLY A 332 -5.71 11.68 -20.88
CA GLY A 332 -6.77 11.57 -21.88
C GLY A 332 -6.47 10.57 -23.01
N LYS A 333 -5.28 9.98 -23.04
CA LYS A 333 -4.91 8.95 -24.03
C LYS A 333 -4.91 7.54 -23.42
N ILE A 334 -4.47 7.44 -22.17
CA ILE A 334 -4.40 6.20 -21.38
C ILE A 334 -4.79 6.49 -19.93
N THR A 335 -5.20 5.45 -19.20
CA THR A 335 -5.49 5.55 -17.75
C THR A 335 -4.20 5.77 -16.97
N ILE A 336 -4.19 6.73 -16.04
CA ILE A 336 -3.06 7.03 -15.17
C ILE A 336 -3.42 6.64 -13.74
N THR A 337 -2.83 5.57 -13.21
CA THR A 337 -2.84 5.32 -11.77
C THR A 337 -1.56 5.83 -11.13
N ALA A 338 -1.61 6.17 -9.84
CA ALA A 338 -0.41 6.58 -9.12
C ALA A 338 -0.39 6.06 -7.69
N GLY A 339 0.79 5.64 -7.21
CA GLY A 339 0.95 5.06 -5.89
C GLY A 339 2.33 5.32 -5.28
N GLY A 340 2.38 6.18 -4.26
CA GLY A 340 3.59 6.47 -3.49
C GLY A 340 3.26 7.37 -2.30
N GLY A 341 3.55 6.92 -1.07
CA GLY A 341 3.42 7.77 0.13
C GLY A 341 1.99 7.98 0.69
N VAL A 342 0.94 7.76 -0.10
CA VAL A 342 -0.48 7.98 0.27
C VAL A 342 -0.90 7.23 1.55
N ARG A 343 -1.46 7.93 2.55
CA ARG A 343 -1.94 7.34 3.82
C ARG A 343 -3.38 7.69 4.17
N THR A 344 -3.86 8.83 3.69
CA THR A 344 -5.18 9.39 4.03
C THR A 344 -5.98 9.71 2.78
N GLY A 345 -7.28 9.93 2.92
CA GLY A 345 -8.11 10.42 1.82
C GLY A 345 -7.73 11.83 1.34
N PHE A 346 -7.04 12.62 2.16
CA PHE A 346 -6.48 13.91 1.73
C PHE A 346 -5.27 13.74 0.82
N ASP A 347 -4.46 12.70 1.03
CA ASP A 347 -3.36 12.37 0.13
C ASP A 347 -3.88 11.83 -1.21
N VAL A 348 -4.98 11.06 -1.18
CA VAL A 348 -5.70 10.63 -2.38
C VAL A 348 -6.14 11.86 -3.17
N MET A 349 -6.77 12.83 -2.49
CA MET A 349 -7.23 14.07 -3.12
C MET A 349 -6.08 14.83 -3.81
N LYS A 350 -4.90 14.89 -3.21
CA LYS A 350 -3.71 15.50 -3.82
C LYS A 350 -3.28 14.77 -5.09
N MET A 351 -3.20 13.44 -5.07
CA MET A 351 -2.80 12.66 -6.25
C MET A 351 -3.78 12.81 -7.41
N LEU A 352 -5.09 12.85 -7.14
CA LEU A 352 -6.11 13.10 -8.16
C LEU A 352 -5.94 14.50 -8.77
N ALA A 353 -5.77 15.53 -7.94
CA ALA A 353 -5.55 16.90 -8.40
C ALA A 353 -4.24 17.08 -9.18
N LEU A 354 -3.21 16.27 -8.90
CA LEU A 354 -1.97 16.22 -9.69
C LEU A 354 -2.12 15.51 -11.04
N GLY A 355 -3.24 14.83 -11.28
CA GLY A 355 -3.56 14.27 -12.58
C GLY A 355 -3.89 12.78 -12.63
N ALA A 356 -3.75 12.03 -11.53
CA ALA A 356 -4.10 10.61 -11.51
C ALA A 356 -5.61 10.41 -11.70
N ASP A 357 -6.00 9.36 -12.43
CA ASP A 357 -7.39 8.94 -12.58
C ASP A 357 -7.83 8.06 -11.40
N ALA A 358 -6.89 7.34 -10.79
CA ALA A 358 -7.09 6.60 -9.54
C ALA A 358 -5.77 6.41 -8.76
N VAL A 359 -5.89 6.16 -7.46
CA VAL A 359 -4.75 6.07 -6.54
C VAL A 359 -4.54 4.63 -6.07
N LEU A 360 -3.29 4.16 -6.01
CA LEU A 360 -2.95 2.83 -5.52
C LEU A 360 -2.36 2.86 -4.10
N ILE A 361 -2.86 1.99 -3.22
CA ILE A 361 -2.38 1.86 -1.83
C ILE A 361 -1.70 0.51 -1.62
N GLY A 362 -0.47 0.54 -1.09
CA GLY A 362 0.33 -0.65 -0.82
C GLY A 362 0.37 -1.04 0.66
N ARG A 363 1.30 -0.44 1.42
CA ARG A 363 1.67 -0.87 2.78
C ARG A 363 0.51 -0.96 3.78
N ASP A 364 -0.44 -0.03 3.72
CA ASP A 364 -1.58 -0.08 4.65
C ASP A 364 -2.60 -1.15 4.27
N ILE A 365 -2.73 -1.50 2.99
CA ILE A 365 -3.49 -2.68 2.55
C ILE A 365 -2.82 -3.97 3.04
N ILE A 366 -1.48 -4.05 3.01
CA ILE A 366 -0.76 -5.20 3.57
C ILE A 366 -1.10 -5.37 5.06
N ARG A 367 -0.99 -4.29 5.85
CA ARG A 367 -1.33 -4.30 7.28
C ARG A 367 -2.78 -4.71 7.51
N ALA A 368 -3.70 -4.15 6.73
CA ALA A 368 -5.12 -4.45 6.83
C ALA A 368 -5.44 -5.91 6.50
N ALA A 369 -4.84 -6.46 5.43
CA ALA A 369 -5.04 -7.83 4.97
C ALA A 369 -4.47 -8.87 5.93
N LEU A 370 -3.24 -8.67 6.45
CA LEU A 370 -2.66 -9.59 7.42
C LEU A 370 -3.44 -9.54 8.73
N GLY A 371 -3.77 -8.34 9.21
CA GLY A 371 -4.39 -8.15 10.50
C GLY A 371 -5.87 -8.51 10.56
N GLY A 372 -6.64 -8.19 9.51
CA GLY A 372 -8.09 -8.32 9.51
C GLY A 372 -8.69 -9.05 8.32
N GLY A 373 -7.86 -9.70 7.49
CA GLY A 373 -8.33 -10.35 6.28
C GLY A 373 -9.11 -9.40 5.37
N PRO A 374 -10.15 -9.87 4.66
CA PRO A 374 -10.98 -9.03 3.79
C PRO A 374 -11.66 -7.88 4.55
N GLN A 375 -12.12 -8.13 5.77
CA GLN A 375 -12.79 -7.11 6.58
C GLN A 375 -11.85 -5.96 6.95
N GLY A 376 -10.59 -6.27 7.29
CA GLY A 376 -9.56 -5.27 7.55
C GLY A 376 -9.32 -4.38 6.34
N VAL A 377 -9.16 -4.99 5.16
CA VAL A 377 -8.95 -4.28 3.89
C VAL A 377 -10.14 -3.36 3.57
N ARG A 378 -11.37 -3.88 3.67
CA ARG A 378 -12.59 -3.07 3.47
C ARG A 378 -12.63 -1.87 4.41
N LEU A 379 -12.40 -2.08 5.70
CA LEU A 379 -12.38 -1.00 6.70
C LEU A 379 -11.30 0.05 6.42
N HIS A 380 -10.18 -0.34 5.80
CA HIS A 380 -9.16 0.62 5.40
C HIS A 380 -9.60 1.49 4.22
N PHE A 381 -10.28 0.91 3.22
CA PHE A 381 -10.88 1.70 2.14
C PHE A 381 -11.99 2.62 2.63
N GLU A 382 -12.85 2.17 3.55
CA GLU A 382 -13.87 3.04 4.17
C GLU A 382 -13.26 4.23 4.91
N TYR A 383 -12.11 4.01 5.57
CA TYR A 383 -11.34 5.10 6.18
C TYR A 383 -10.88 6.14 5.15
N LEU A 384 -10.28 5.69 4.03
CA LEU A 384 -9.85 6.58 2.95
C LEU A 384 -11.03 7.32 2.31
N LYS A 385 -12.15 6.62 2.09
CA LYS A 385 -13.40 7.19 1.55
C LYS A 385 -13.95 8.30 2.43
N SER A 386 -13.96 8.07 3.75
CA SER A 386 -14.41 9.06 4.73
C SER A 386 -13.56 10.34 4.68
N ASP A 387 -12.23 10.20 4.65
CA ASP A 387 -11.31 11.34 4.56
C ASP A 387 -11.43 12.07 3.22
N LEU A 388 -11.52 11.35 2.10
CA LEU A 388 -11.66 11.95 0.77
C LEU A 388 -12.95 12.76 0.68
N ARG A 389 -14.08 12.19 1.13
CA ARG A 389 -15.37 12.90 1.15
C ARG A 389 -15.30 14.18 1.98
N ARG A 390 -14.63 14.16 3.14
CA ARG A 390 -14.40 15.37 3.95
C ARG A 390 -13.56 16.40 3.19
N GLY A 391 -12.48 15.98 2.53
CA GLY A 391 -11.64 16.85 1.71
C GLY A 391 -12.43 17.54 0.60
N MET A 392 -13.25 16.77 -0.13
CA MET A 392 -14.13 17.27 -1.20
C MET A 392 -15.12 18.33 -0.69
N ILE A 393 -15.78 18.08 0.45
CA ILE A 393 -16.67 19.07 1.09
C ILE A 393 -15.91 20.36 1.44
N MET A 394 -14.71 20.24 2.02
CA MET A 394 -13.93 21.39 2.48
C MET A 394 -13.28 22.21 1.36
N THR A 395 -13.30 21.68 0.13
CA THR A 395 -12.71 22.30 -1.08
C THR A 395 -13.76 22.63 -2.14
N SER A 396 -15.05 22.40 -1.85
CA SER A 396 -16.16 22.57 -2.80
C SER A 396 -16.03 21.74 -4.07
N CYS A 397 -15.49 20.52 -3.98
CA CYS A 397 -15.52 19.53 -5.04
C CYS A 397 -16.76 18.65 -4.84
N ASN A 398 -17.66 18.62 -5.82
CA ASN A 398 -18.91 17.86 -5.77
C ASN A 398 -18.82 16.53 -6.52
N SER A 399 -17.84 16.37 -7.40
CA SER A 399 -17.48 15.10 -8.05
C SER A 399 -15.96 14.91 -8.07
N ILE A 400 -15.50 13.70 -8.43
CA ILE A 400 -14.08 13.44 -8.67
C ILE A 400 -13.50 14.36 -9.76
N ASP A 401 -14.30 14.72 -10.77
CA ASP A 401 -13.89 15.61 -11.87
C ASP A 401 -13.64 17.06 -11.42
N ASP A 402 -14.19 17.46 -10.26
CA ASP A 402 -13.94 18.78 -9.67
C ASP A 402 -12.57 18.87 -8.97
N ILE A 403 -11.88 17.74 -8.79
CA ILE A 403 -10.59 17.65 -8.09
C ILE A 403 -9.45 17.97 -9.08
N ASP A 404 -8.97 19.20 -9.05
CA ASP A 404 -7.85 19.68 -9.87
C ASP A 404 -6.90 20.60 -9.08
N GLU A 405 -5.88 21.14 -9.74
CA GLU A 405 -4.87 22.00 -9.12
C GLU A 405 -5.41 23.24 -8.38
N ARG A 406 -6.67 23.67 -8.64
CA ARG A 406 -7.29 24.80 -7.94
C ARG A 406 -7.46 24.54 -6.44
N ILE A 407 -7.48 23.27 -6.01
CA ILE A 407 -7.55 22.92 -4.59
C ILE A 407 -6.20 23.06 -3.88
N PHE A 408 -5.11 23.34 -4.60
CA PHE A 408 -3.83 23.58 -3.96
C PHE A 408 -3.73 24.99 -3.39
N ASP A 409 -3.11 25.06 -2.22
CA ASP A 409 -2.63 26.30 -1.61
C ASP A 409 -1.18 26.48 -2.08
N VAL A 410 -1.04 26.94 -3.32
CA VAL A 410 0.26 27.30 -3.87
C VAL A 410 0.62 28.65 -3.25
N PRO A 411 1.75 28.78 -2.54
CA PRO A 411 2.20 30.09 -2.10
C PRO A 411 2.32 30.97 -3.34
N SER A 412 1.67 32.14 -3.32
CA SER A 412 1.97 33.20 -4.26
C SER A 412 3.42 33.64 -4.03
N ILE A 413 4.30 33.18 -4.93
CA ILE A 413 5.72 33.52 -5.18
C ILE A 413 6.53 33.96 -3.96
#